data_AF-A0A6C0IFL4-F1
#
_entry.id   AF-A0A6C0IFL4-F1
#
_cell.length_a   1.000
_cell.length_b   1.000
_cell.length_c   1.000
_cell.angle_alpha   90.00
_cell.angle_beta   90.00
_cell.angle_gamma   90.00
#
_symmetry.space_group_name_H-M   'P 1'
#
loop_
_entity.id
_entity.type
_entity.pdbx_description
1 polymer ?
#
loop_
_entity_poly.entity_id
_entity_poly.type
_entity_poly.pdbx_seq_one_letter_code
_entity_poly.pdbx_strand_id
1 'polypeptide(L)'
;MDLLDSYTKNNILDSFPKPSIFLTQLDTIQSQLGPILDDFNKYFVFYNMNPQISENQKMYDNIKNNIQELYTSLLRTSRDVDKNVNEINNDYQELNKLIEILKKRNEPLKKKLGIVEDTYDGSDTMITNYKDMYNLQYLKNFSLGLGTVLSLVLITKIFKGQNQGQMAVY
;
A
#
# COMPACT_ATOMS: atom_id res chain seq x y z
N MET A 1 -7.81 2.94 -25.66
CA MET A 1 -6.58 3.46 -25.04
C MET A 1 -6.43 2.69 -23.74
N ASP A 2 -5.45 1.79 -23.68
CA ASP A 2 -5.31 0.86 -22.56
C ASP A 2 -4.94 1.66 -21.30
N LEU A 3 -5.56 1.35 -20.14
CA LEU A 3 -5.24 2.05 -18.87
C LEU A 3 -3.73 1.97 -18.58
N LEU A 4 -3.08 0.90 -19.03
CA LEU A 4 -1.63 0.71 -18.95
C LEU A 4 -0.83 1.79 -19.68
N ASP A 5 -1.22 2.14 -20.91
CA ASP A 5 -0.51 3.10 -21.77
C ASP A 5 -0.56 4.53 -21.21
N SER A 6 -1.57 4.83 -20.40
CA SER A 6 -1.67 6.11 -19.69
C SER A 6 -0.67 6.23 -18.54
N TYR A 7 -0.34 5.11 -17.85
CA TYR A 7 0.57 5.12 -16.69
C TYR A 7 2.04 4.87 -17.07
N THR A 8 2.32 4.22 -18.19
CA THR A 8 3.71 3.94 -18.63
C THR A 8 4.34 5.09 -19.41
N LYS A 9 3.56 6.00 -19.99
CA LYS A 9 4.09 7.05 -20.89
C LYS A 9 4.61 8.29 -20.17
N ASN A 10 4.13 8.56 -18.95
CA ASN A 10 4.65 9.61 -18.08
C ASN A 10 5.34 8.93 -16.90
N ASN A 11 6.64 9.14 -16.74
CA ASN A 11 7.34 8.65 -15.57
C ASN A 11 6.76 9.38 -14.35
N ILE A 12 5.97 8.68 -13.52
CA ILE A 12 5.22 9.25 -12.39
C ILE A 12 6.14 10.02 -11.43
N LEU A 13 7.42 9.66 -11.37
CA LEU A 13 8.44 10.36 -10.59
C LEU A 13 8.84 11.72 -11.19
N ASP A 14 8.73 11.89 -12.50
CA ASP A 14 9.10 13.13 -13.20
C ASP A 14 7.98 14.19 -13.15
N SER A 15 6.77 13.82 -12.72
CA SER A 15 5.66 14.76 -12.51
C SER A 15 5.71 15.50 -11.17
N PHE A 16 6.58 15.08 -10.24
CA PHE A 16 6.69 15.70 -8.92
C PHE A 16 7.91 16.63 -8.81
N PRO A 17 7.79 17.77 -8.10
CA PRO A 17 8.93 18.60 -7.78
C PRO A 17 9.99 17.80 -7.01
N LYS A 18 11.26 17.92 -7.44
CA LYS A 18 12.38 17.24 -6.78
C LYS A 18 12.56 17.78 -5.35
N PRO A 19 12.93 16.94 -4.36
CA PRO A 19 13.19 17.39 -2.99
C PRO A 19 14.19 18.54 -2.89
N SER A 20 15.16 18.61 -3.81
CA SER A 20 16.14 19.68 -3.91
C SER A 20 15.53 21.08 -4.04
N ILE A 21 14.35 21.20 -4.65
CA ILE A 21 13.65 22.49 -4.78
C ILE A 21 13.22 23.00 -3.41
N PHE A 22 12.65 22.14 -2.56
CA PHE A 22 12.23 22.51 -1.20
C PHE A 22 13.44 22.78 -0.31
N LEU A 23 14.50 21.99 -0.43
CA LEU A 23 15.75 22.22 0.29
C LEU A 23 16.35 23.59 -0.06
N THR A 24 16.39 23.94 -1.34
CA THR A 24 16.89 25.26 -1.78
C THR A 24 16.04 26.41 -1.20
N GLN A 25 14.72 26.24 -1.14
CA GLN A 25 13.83 27.23 -0.52
C GLN A 25 14.09 27.37 0.98
N LEU A 26 14.25 26.26 1.69
CA LEU A 26 14.57 26.25 3.13
C LEU A 26 15.93 26.88 3.40
N ASP A 27 16.95 26.56 2.61
CA ASP A 27 18.29 27.14 2.74
C ASP A 27 18.25 28.66 2.52
N THR A 28 17.45 29.12 1.55
CA THR A 28 17.24 30.55 1.31
C THR A 28 16.61 31.22 2.53
N ILE A 29 15.53 30.66 3.08
CA ILE A 29 14.86 31.18 4.28
C ILE A 29 15.83 31.20 5.46
N GLN A 30 16.59 30.12 5.67
CA GLN A 30 17.56 30.01 6.76
C GLN A 30 18.67 31.06 6.62
N SER A 31 19.19 31.27 5.41
CA SER A 31 20.25 32.26 5.15
C SER A 31 19.81 33.70 5.40
N GLN A 32 18.53 34.01 5.17
CA GLN A 32 17.96 35.35 5.35
C GLN A 32 17.56 35.62 6.81
N LEU A 33 17.25 34.58 7.58
CA LEU A 33 16.76 34.71 8.94
C LEU A 33 17.76 35.39 9.88
N GLY A 34 19.04 35.00 9.83
CA GLY A 34 20.08 35.57 10.69
C GLY A 34 20.21 37.09 10.56
N PRO A 35 20.50 37.61 9.34
CA PRO A 35 20.59 39.05 9.10
C PRO A 35 19.31 39.81 9.49
N ILE A 36 18.13 39.26 9.21
CA ILE A 36 16.84 39.90 9.55
C ILE A 36 16.64 39.99 11.08
N LEU A 37 17.06 38.98 11.84
CA LEU A 37 16.99 39.01 13.30
C LEU A 37 17.98 40.01 13.91
N ASP A 38 19.18 40.12 13.34
CA ASP A 38 20.16 41.13 13.75
C ASP A 38 19.61 42.55 13.52
N ASP A 39 19.04 42.80 12.35
CA ASP A 39 18.39 44.08 12.05
C ASP A 39 17.16 44.33 12.94
N PHE A 40 16.39 43.29 13.25
CA PHE A 40 15.25 43.40 14.15
C PHE A 40 15.68 43.90 15.52
N ASN A 41 16.71 43.27 16.11
CA ASN A 41 17.24 43.67 17.41
C ASN A 41 17.73 45.12 17.38
N LYS A 42 18.47 45.51 16.34
CA LYS A 42 18.99 46.88 16.17
C LYS A 42 17.88 47.92 16.11
N TYR A 43 16.92 47.74 15.20
CA TYR A 43 15.85 48.72 14.99
C TYR A 43 14.80 48.69 16.10
N PHE A 44 14.62 47.56 16.78
CA PHE A 44 13.85 47.49 18.02
C PHE A 44 14.44 48.42 19.09
N VAL A 45 15.76 48.36 19.33
CA VAL A 45 16.42 49.24 20.31
C VAL A 45 16.34 50.70 19.87
N PHE A 46 16.64 51.02 18.61
CA PHE A 46 16.60 52.40 18.11
C PHE A 46 15.21 53.03 18.19
N TYR A 47 14.17 52.28 17.85
CA TYR A 47 12.79 52.72 17.96
C TYR A 47 12.39 52.99 19.41
N ASN A 48 12.72 52.08 20.34
CA ASN A 48 12.33 52.23 21.74
C ASN A 48 13.15 53.29 22.49
N MET A 49 14.43 53.50 22.15
CA MET A 49 15.27 54.51 22.79
C MET A 49 15.03 55.93 22.24
N ASN A 50 14.67 56.05 20.97
CA ASN A 50 14.46 57.34 20.31
C ASN A 50 13.16 57.35 19.49
N PRO A 51 11.99 57.22 20.15
CA PRO A 51 10.70 57.11 19.45
C PRO A 51 10.32 58.37 18.65
N GLN A 52 10.90 59.52 18.98
CA GLN A 52 10.72 60.78 18.26
C GLN A 52 11.32 60.77 16.84
N ILE A 53 12.22 59.82 16.53
CA ILE A 53 12.82 59.69 15.20
C ILE A 53 11.93 58.76 14.35
N SER A 54 11.13 59.36 13.46
CA SER A 54 10.20 58.63 12.59
C SER A 54 10.86 57.59 11.68
N GLU A 55 12.13 57.79 11.34
CA GLU A 55 12.91 56.83 10.54
C GLU A 55 13.11 55.49 11.27
N ASN A 56 13.33 55.52 12.60
CA ASN A 56 13.51 54.31 13.39
C ASN A 56 12.22 53.46 13.41
N GLN A 57 11.06 54.13 13.48
CA GLN A 57 9.76 53.45 13.41
C GLN A 57 9.56 52.77 12.05
N LYS A 58 9.83 53.49 10.95
CA LYS A 58 9.71 52.94 9.60
C LYS A 58 10.61 51.72 9.40
N MET A 59 11.86 51.81 9.84
CA MET A 59 12.81 50.70 9.73
C MET A 59 12.37 49.50 10.56
N TYR A 60 11.88 49.72 11.78
CA TYR A 60 11.35 48.65 12.62
C TYR A 60 10.13 47.96 12.00
N ASP A 61 9.19 48.74 11.46
CA ASP A 61 8.00 48.19 10.77
C ASP A 61 8.39 47.41 9.50
N ASN A 62 9.38 47.89 8.74
CA ASN A 62 9.91 47.17 7.58
C ASN A 62 10.50 45.81 7.98
N ILE A 63 11.32 45.76 9.03
CA ILE A 63 11.91 44.48 9.47
C ILE A 63 10.83 43.52 10.00
N LYS A 64 9.80 44.02 10.68
CA LYS A 64 8.64 43.18 11.06
C LYS A 64 7.94 42.57 9.85
N ASN A 65 7.75 43.35 8.79
CA ASN A 65 7.17 42.85 7.55
C ASN A 65 8.07 41.78 6.91
N ASN A 66 9.38 41.98 6.88
CA ASN A 66 10.33 40.98 6.36
C ASN A 66 10.25 39.65 7.14
N ILE A 67 10.14 39.69 8.47
CA ILE A 67 9.94 38.49 9.29
C ILE A 67 8.63 37.79 8.92
N GLN A 68 7.55 38.55 8.75
CA GLN A 68 6.24 38.01 8.37
C GLN A 68 6.26 37.36 6.98
N GLU A 69 6.99 37.94 6.02
CA GLU A 69 7.18 37.39 4.69
C GLU A 69 7.99 36.08 4.70
N LEU A 70 9.06 36.02 5.51
CA LEU A 70 9.82 34.79 5.73
C LEU A 70 8.94 33.69 6.33
N TYR A 71 8.16 34.01 7.36
CA TYR A 71 7.24 33.08 7.98
C TYR A 71 6.19 32.55 7.00
N THR A 72 5.62 33.44 6.19
CA THR A 72 4.64 33.08 5.15
C THR A 72 5.26 32.18 4.08
N SER A 73 6.52 32.45 3.70
CA SER A 73 7.28 31.62 2.76
C SER A 73 7.54 30.22 3.31
N LEU A 74 7.93 30.11 4.58
CA LEU A 74 8.11 28.83 5.26
C LEU A 74 6.81 28.01 5.29
N LEU A 75 5.69 28.63 5.66
CA LEU A 75 4.38 27.97 5.66
C LEU A 75 3.95 27.50 4.27
N ARG A 76 4.28 28.27 3.23
CA ARG A 76 4.01 27.85 1.84
C ARG A 76 4.85 26.63 1.47
N THR A 77 6.16 26.67 1.72
CA THR A 77 7.05 25.52 1.47
C THR A 77 6.59 24.27 2.23
N SER A 78 6.18 24.40 3.51
CA SER A 78 5.62 23.28 4.27
C SER A 78 4.39 22.68 3.62
N ARG A 79 3.42 23.53 3.23
CA ARG A 79 2.19 23.06 2.59
C ARG A 79 2.45 22.42 1.23
N ASP A 80 3.39 22.95 0.46
CA ASP A 80 3.76 22.38 -0.84
C ASP A 80 4.41 20.99 -0.67
N VAL A 81 5.23 20.81 0.36
CA VAL A 81 5.78 19.48 0.72
C VAL A 81 4.65 18.52 1.12
N ASP A 82 3.76 18.92 2.02
CA ASP A 82 2.64 18.07 2.47
C ASP A 82 1.75 17.67 1.29
N LYS A 83 1.45 18.61 0.40
CA LYS A 83 0.68 18.35 -0.81
C LYS A 83 1.36 17.30 -1.70
N ASN A 84 2.66 17.45 -1.98
CA ASN A 84 3.38 16.47 -2.81
C ASN A 84 3.44 15.09 -2.17
N VAL A 85 3.65 15.01 -0.85
CA VAL A 85 3.63 13.72 -0.13
C VAL A 85 2.27 13.05 -0.26
N ASN A 86 1.18 13.81 -0.13
CA ASN A 86 -0.17 13.27 -0.27
C ASN A 86 -0.45 12.79 -1.70
N GLU A 87 -0.02 13.55 -2.72
CA GLU A 87 -0.18 13.14 -4.12
C GLU A 87 0.63 11.87 -4.44
N ILE A 88 1.89 11.80 -4.01
CA ILE A 88 2.72 10.59 -4.16
C ILE A 88 2.06 9.38 -3.49
N ASN A 89 1.51 9.54 -2.29
CA ASN A 89 0.83 8.46 -1.57
C ASN A 89 -0.43 7.98 -2.31
N ASN A 90 -1.20 8.90 -2.90
CA ASN A 90 -2.38 8.55 -3.68
C ASN A 90 -1.98 7.76 -4.94
N ASP A 91 -0.98 8.23 -5.67
CA ASP A 91 -0.46 7.57 -6.88
C ASP A 91 0.10 6.18 -6.55
N TYR A 92 0.81 6.05 -5.42
CA TYR A 92 1.33 4.77 -4.93
C TYR A 92 0.20 3.77 -4.62
N GLN A 93 -0.88 4.23 -3.97
CA GLN A 93 -2.05 3.40 -3.70
C GLN A 93 -2.74 2.96 -4.99
N GLU A 94 -2.86 3.84 -5.96
CA GLU A 94 -3.44 3.52 -7.26
C GLU A 94 -2.59 2.51 -8.03
N LEU A 95 -1.27 2.71 -8.07
CA LEU A 95 -0.34 1.78 -8.70
C LEU A 95 -0.42 0.38 -8.06
N ASN A 96 -0.52 0.30 -6.73
CA ASN A 96 -0.71 -0.98 -6.05
C ASN A 96 -2.00 -1.69 -6.45
N LYS A 97 -3.12 -0.96 -6.56
CA LYS A 97 -4.38 -1.52 -7.07
C LYS A 97 -4.23 -2.04 -8.50
N LEU A 98 -3.55 -1.28 -9.37
CA LEU A 98 -3.28 -1.69 -10.75
C LEU A 98 -2.40 -2.95 -10.80
N ILE A 99 -1.34 -3.03 -9.98
CA ILE A 99 -0.49 -4.21 -9.87
C ILE A 99 -1.30 -5.43 -9.44
N GLU A 100 -2.20 -5.30 -8.47
CA GLU A 100 -3.07 -6.41 -8.05
C GLU A 100 -4.01 -6.88 -9.17
N ILE A 101 -4.62 -5.93 -9.90
CA ILE A 101 -5.46 -6.24 -11.06
C ILE A 101 -4.65 -6.98 -12.13
N LEU A 102 -3.45 -6.51 -12.43
CA LEU A 102 -2.57 -7.14 -13.41
C LEU A 102 -2.10 -8.53 -12.96
N LYS A 103 -1.77 -8.71 -11.67
CA LYS A 103 -1.45 -10.04 -11.11
C LYS A 103 -2.62 -11.00 -11.29
N LYS A 104 -3.85 -10.58 -10.94
CA LYS A 104 -5.07 -11.39 -11.13
C LYS A 104 -5.34 -11.72 -12.59
N ARG A 105 -5.09 -10.79 -13.51
CA ARG A 105 -5.24 -11.04 -14.97
C ARG A 105 -4.12 -11.92 -15.53
N ASN A 106 -2.92 -11.83 -14.99
CA ASN A 106 -1.77 -12.60 -15.46
C ASN A 106 -1.77 -14.04 -14.90
N GLU A 107 -2.42 -14.29 -13.77
CA GLU A 107 -2.53 -15.64 -13.18
C GLU A 107 -3.14 -16.71 -14.12
N PRO A 108 -4.30 -16.48 -14.80
CA PRO A 108 -4.82 -17.43 -15.78
C PRO A 108 -3.99 -17.49 -17.06
N LEU A 109 -3.32 -16.40 -17.46
CA LEU A 109 -2.43 -16.39 -18.62
C LEU A 109 -1.18 -17.22 -18.35
N LYS A 110 -0.57 -17.11 -17.16
CA LYS A 110 0.53 -17.97 -16.71
C LYS A 110 0.12 -19.43 -16.64
N LYS A 111 -1.07 -19.74 -16.13
CA LYS A 111 -1.61 -21.12 -16.14
C LYS A 111 -1.74 -21.64 -17.56
N LYS A 112 -2.30 -20.86 -18.49
CA LYS A 112 -2.42 -21.25 -19.90
C LYS A 112 -1.05 -21.37 -20.58
N LEU A 113 -0.11 -20.49 -20.28
CA LEU A 113 1.24 -20.54 -20.83
C LEU A 113 2.00 -21.76 -20.31
N GLY A 114 1.89 -22.06 -19.01
CA GLY A 114 2.41 -23.29 -18.41
C GLY A 114 1.76 -24.55 -18.98
N ILE A 115 0.46 -24.53 -19.25
CA ILE A 115 -0.22 -25.60 -20.01
C ILE A 115 0.31 -25.69 -21.45
N VAL A 116 0.64 -24.57 -22.09
CA VAL A 116 1.15 -24.52 -23.47
C VAL A 116 2.62 -24.99 -23.54
N GLU A 117 3.44 -24.70 -22.52
CA GLU A 117 4.78 -25.26 -22.30
C GLU A 117 4.70 -26.76 -21.94
N ASP A 118 3.79 -27.16 -21.07
CA ASP A 118 3.53 -28.56 -20.67
C ASP A 118 2.95 -29.41 -21.81
N THR A 119 2.20 -28.82 -22.74
CA THR A 119 1.80 -29.50 -23.98
C THR A 119 2.96 -29.70 -24.96
N TYR A 120 4.10 -29.03 -24.72
CA TYR A 120 5.34 -29.27 -25.46
C TYR A 120 6.20 -30.36 -24.80
N ASP A 121 6.11 -30.56 -23.48
CA ASP A 121 6.80 -31.64 -22.73
C ASP A 121 5.80 -32.57 -22.00
N GLY A 122 5.14 -33.44 -22.78
CA GLY A 122 4.06 -34.33 -22.31
C GLY A 122 4.40 -35.36 -21.22
N SER A 123 5.63 -35.39 -20.69
CA SER A 123 6.04 -36.35 -19.65
C SER A 123 5.73 -35.91 -18.22
N ASP A 124 5.83 -34.61 -17.90
CA ASP A 124 5.74 -34.15 -16.50
C ASP A 124 4.27 -33.95 -16.05
N THR A 125 3.40 -33.56 -16.98
CA THR A 125 1.95 -33.62 -16.81
C THR A 125 1.47 -35.07 -16.64
N MET A 126 2.14 -36.03 -17.30
CA MET A 126 1.84 -37.45 -17.11
C MET A 126 2.18 -37.90 -15.69
N ILE A 127 3.34 -37.52 -15.16
CA ILE A 127 3.78 -37.88 -13.80
C ILE A 127 2.87 -37.27 -12.72
N THR A 128 2.46 -36.02 -12.87
CA THR A 128 1.56 -35.35 -11.91
C THR A 128 0.16 -35.95 -11.96
N ASN A 129 -0.39 -36.18 -13.16
CA ASN A 129 -1.67 -36.87 -13.32
C ASN A 129 -1.61 -38.32 -12.78
N TYR A 130 -0.47 -39.02 -12.93
CA TYR A 130 -0.28 -40.34 -12.32
C TYR A 130 -0.29 -40.29 -10.79
N LYS A 131 0.36 -39.29 -10.17
CA LYS A 131 0.34 -39.10 -8.71
C LYS A 131 -1.06 -38.78 -8.20
N ASP A 132 -1.79 -37.90 -8.88
CA ASP A 132 -3.15 -37.53 -8.48
C ASP A 132 -4.13 -38.68 -8.66
N MET A 133 -4.01 -39.46 -9.74
CA MET A 133 -4.82 -40.67 -9.94
C MET A 133 -4.52 -41.74 -8.89
N TYR A 134 -3.26 -41.90 -8.48
CA TYR A 134 -2.86 -42.83 -7.43
C TYR A 134 -3.42 -42.42 -6.06
N ASN A 135 -3.31 -41.13 -5.72
CA ASN A 135 -3.87 -40.58 -4.48
C ASN A 135 -5.40 -40.71 -4.44
N LEU A 136 -6.08 -40.49 -5.57
CA LEU A 136 -7.53 -40.63 -5.66
C LEU A 136 -7.98 -42.09 -5.49
N GLN A 137 -7.26 -43.06 -6.06
CA GLN A 137 -7.57 -44.48 -5.87
C GLN A 137 -7.31 -44.95 -4.44
N TYR A 138 -6.23 -44.48 -3.80
CA TYR A 138 -5.97 -44.76 -2.39
C TYR A 138 -7.10 -44.24 -1.49
N LEU A 139 -7.52 -42.99 -1.71
CA LEU A 139 -8.60 -42.37 -0.94
C LEU A 139 -9.96 -43.05 -1.18
N LYS A 140 -10.23 -43.52 -2.41
CA LYS A 140 -11.42 -44.29 -2.76
C LYS A 140 -11.44 -45.69 -2.11
N ASN A 141 -10.31 -46.39 -2.09
CA ASN A 141 -10.24 -47.70 -1.45
C ASN A 141 -10.34 -47.59 0.07
N PHE A 142 -9.74 -46.55 0.66
CA PHE A 142 -9.88 -46.24 2.08
C PHE A 142 -11.31 -45.88 2.46
N SER A 143 -12.00 -45.06 1.65
CA SER A 143 -13.40 -44.69 1.90
C SER A 143 -14.35 -45.87 1.73
N LEU A 144 -14.09 -46.77 0.77
CA LEU A 144 -14.86 -47.99 0.58
C LEU A 144 -14.70 -48.94 1.77
N GLY A 145 -13.48 -49.13 2.27
CA GLY A 145 -13.21 -49.91 3.47
C GLY A 145 -13.90 -49.34 4.72
N LEU A 146 -13.77 -48.03 4.97
CA LEU A 146 -14.48 -47.36 6.07
C LEU A 146 -16.00 -47.46 5.93
N GLY A 147 -16.53 -47.30 4.72
CA GLY A 147 -17.95 -47.41 4.41
C GLY A 147 -18.51 -48.80 4.73
N THR A 148 -17.79 -49.86 4.36
CA THR A 148 -18.18 -51.24 4.68
C THR A 148 -18.20 -51.48 6.19
N VAL A 149 -17.19 -51.02 6.93
CA VAL A 149 -17.15 -51.17 8.39
C VAL A 149 -18.30 -50.41 9.06
N LEU A 150 -18.54 -49.16 8.67
CA LEU A 150 -19.67 -48.37 9.18
C LEU A 150 -21.02 -49.03 8.89
N SER A 151 -21.18 -49.61 7.70
CA SER A 151 -22.42 -50.30 7.30
C SER A 151 -22.68 -51.52 8.18
N LEU A 152 -21.66 -52.34 8.47
CA LEU A 152 -21.76 -53.49 9.36
C LEU A 152 -22.08 -53.07 10.81
N VAL A 153 -21.50 -51.97 11.29
CA VAL A 153 -21.79 -51.42 12.62
C VAL A 153 -23.24 -50.92 12.72
N LEU A 154 -23.74 -50.24 11.69
CA LEU A 154 -25.13 -49.78 11.66
C LEU A 154 -26.12 -50.94 11.63
N ILE A 155 -25.86 -51.96 10.80
CA ILE A 155 -26.66 -53.19 10.73
C ILE A 155 -26.71 -53.84 12.12
N THR A 156 -25.55 -54.11 12.74
CA THR A 156 -25.51 -54.74 14.06
C THR A 156 -26.21 -53.92 15.15
N LYS A 157 -26.16 -52.59 15.08
CA LYS A 157 -26.85 -51.71 16.03
C LYS A 157 -28.37 -51.69 15.84
N ILE A 158 -28.86 -51.70 14.60
CA ILE A 158 -30.30 -51.75 14.27
C ILE A 158 -30.90 -53.09 14.69
N PHE A 159 -30.23 -54.21 14.38
CA PHE A 159 -30.73 -55.54 14.71
C PHE A 159 -30.62 -55.87 16.21
N LYS A 160 -29.63 -55.33 16.95
CA LYS A 160 -29.61 -55.43 18.42
C LYS A 160 -30.71 -54.60 19.09
N GLY A 161 -31.09 -53.46 18.52
CA GLY A 161 -32.15 -52.59 19.07
C GLY A 161 -33.57 -53.19 18.96
N GLN A 162 -33.83 -54.03 17.95
CA GLN A 162 -35.12 -54.72 17.81
C GLN A 162 -35.33 -55.84 18.84
N ASN A 163 -34.25 -56.50 19.28
CA ASN A 163 -34.35 -57.62 20.23
C ASN A 163 -34.59 -57.19 21.69
N GLN A 164 -34.52 -55.90 22.02
CA GLN A 164 -34.81 -55.39 23.37
C GLN A 164 -36.28 -54.95 23.56
N GLY A 165 -37.10 -54.94 22.50
CA GLY A 165 -38.54 -54.64 22.57
C GLY A 165 -39.45 -55.86 22.73
N GLN A 166 -38.91 -57.09 22.75
CA GLN A 166 -39.69 -58.33 22.82
C GLN A 166 -39.54 -59.12 24.13
N MET A 167 -38.82 -58.60 25.12
CA MET A 167 -38.77 -59.21 26.46
C MET A 167 -39.49 -58.36 27.51
N ALA A 168 -40.80 -58.20 27.34
CA ALA A 168 -41.72 -57.79 28.40
C ALA A 168 -43.17 -58.21 28.08
N VAL A 169 -43.36 -59.47 27.70
CA VAL A 169 -44.67 -60.15 27.87
C VAL A 169 -44.39 -61.61 28.21
N TYR A 170 -44.32 -61.89 29.50
CA TYR A 170 -45.05 -62.97 30.16
C TYR A 170 -45.26 -62.55 31.61
#